data_AF-A0A820TIG1-F1
#
_entry.id   AF-A0A820TIG1-F1
#
_cell.length_a   1.000
_cell.length_b   1.000
_cell.length_c   1.000
_cell.angle_alpha   90.00
_cell.angle_beta   90.00
_cell.angle_gamma   90.00
#
_symmetry.space_group_name_H-M   'P 1'
#
loop_
_entity.id
_entity.type
_entity.pdbx_description
1 polymer ?
#
loop_
_entity_poly.entity_id
_entity_poly.type
_entity_poly.pdbx_seq_one_letter_code
_entity_poly.pdbx_strand_id
1 'polypeptide(L)'
;MVQYLYYLSREAYHPRKEDELVCTLINNRSCQKKWFTDYPWLTFCKTKKKVFCRPCREAFERQIHPTKAKLIPQHMTFVADGYCDWKNAISRFQLHEKTKLHHDSIYVVNQQTKPSVAVRLPSAIQQQQEQCRNCLFIQISSIMYLLRQGLALRGHDEENSNLIQLLKLRSGDSEYLNEWLKNK
;
A
#
# COMPACT_ATOMS: atom_id res chain seq x y z
N MET A 1 13.09 -2.38 32.35
CA MET A 1 13.31 -1.03 31.77
C MET A 1 12.83 -0.91 30.32
N VAL A 2 13.09 -1.91 29.45
CA VAL A 2 12.66 -1.90 28.03
C VAL A 2 11.13 -1.86 27.87
N GLN A 3 10.39 -2.53 28.76
CA GLN A 3 8.93 -2.63 28.72
C GLN A 3 8.17 -1.37 29.21
N TYR A 4 8.84 -0.48 29.96
CA TYR A 4 8.23 0.77 30.45
C TYR A 4 8.35 1.90 29.41
N LEU A 5 9.46 1.93 28.66
CA LEU A 5 9.61 2.78 27.47
C LEU A 5 8.69 2.34 26.32
N TYR A 6 8.26 1.07 26.32
CA TYR A 6 7.34 0.46 25.37
C TYR A 6 5.89 0.99 25.48
N TYR A 7 5.46 1.39 26.69
CA TYR A 7 4.10 1.87 26.93
C TYR A 7 3.91 3.34 26.52
N LEU A 8 4.92 4.19 26.72
CA LEU A 8 4.87 5.64 26.43
C LEU A 8 5.08 5.99 24.94
N SER A 9 5.51 5.04 24.11
CA SER A 9 5.80 5.28 22.69
C SER A 9 4.58 5.04 21.78
N ARG A 10 3.65 4.13 22.11
CA ARG A 10 2.42 3.88 21.32
C ARG A 10 1.46 5.09 21.23
N GLU A 11 1.69 6.12 22.03
CA GLU A 11 0.91 7.36 22.06
C GLU A 11 1.36 8.40 21.03
N ALA A 12 2.40 8.12 20.23
CA ALA A 12 2.77 9.02 19.14
C ALA A 12 1.74 8.89 18.01
N TYR A 13 0.99 9.96 17.77
CA TYR A 13 -0.08 9.99 16.78
C TYR A 13 0.19 11.07 15.74
N HIS A 14 -0.45 10.95 14.58
CA HIS A 14 -0.49 12.02 13.61
C HIS A 14 -1.64 12.97 13.98
N PRO A 15 -1.36 14.24 14.34
CA PRO A 15 -2.40 15.17 14.79
C PRO A 15 -3.43 15.47 13.70
N ARG A 16 -4.71 15.36 14.04
CA ARG A 16 -5.84 15.82 13.20
C ARG A 16 -6.03 17.32 13.37
N LYS A 17 -6.82 17.94 12.49
CA LYS A 17 -7.03 19.41 12.49
C LYS A 17 -7.56 19.90 13.84
N GLU A 18 -8.44 19.10 14.45
CA GLU A 18 -9.14 19.39 15.70
C GLU A 18 -8.28 19.14 16.95
N ASP A 19 -7.16 18.41 16.84
CA ASP A 19 -6.36 18.05 18.01
C ASP A 19 -5.58 19.27 18.55
N GLU A 20 -5.67 19.54 19.85
CA GLU A 20 -4.85 20.56 20.50
C GLU A 20 -3.43 20.05 20.76
N LEU A 21 -2.43 20.73 20.19
CA LEU A 21 -1.03 20.39 20.36
C LEU A 21 -0.48 21.04 21.63
N VAL A 22 -0.56 20.33 22.74
CA VAL A 22 0.04 20.76 24.01
C VAL A 22 1.54 20.48 24.00
N CYS A 23 2.32 21.44 23.50
CA CYS A 23 3.76 21.33 23.40
C CYS A 23 4.48 22.12 24.50
N THR A 24 5.74 21.77 24.76
CA THR A 24 6.59 22.61 25.60
C THR A 24 6.86 23.93 24.91
N LEU A 25 6.57 25.04 25.59
CA LEU A 25 7.02 26.37 25.20
C LEU A 25 8.51 26.47 25.50
N ILE A 26 9.33 26.58 24.47
CA ILE A 26 10.77 26.78 24.59
C ILE A 26 11.10 28.11 23.93
N ASN A 27 11.56 29.09 24.72
CA ASN A 27 11.85 30.46 24.24
C ASN A 27 10.69 31.08 23.43
N ASN A 28 9.47 30.95 23.95
CA ASN A 28 8.22 31.40 23.31
C ASN A 28 7.90 30.76 21.95
N ARG A 29 8.47 29.58 21.67
CA ARG A 29 8.20 28.78 20.47
C ARG A 29 7.61 27.44 20.87
N SER A 30 6.71 26.92 20.04
CA SER A 30 6.04 25.64 20.22
C SER A 30 6.07 24.83 18.93
N CYS A 31 5.70 23.55 19.00
CA CYS A 31 5.46 22.74 17.81
C CYS A 31 4.32 23.35 16.98
N GLN A 32 4.45 23.29 15.65
CA GLN A 32 3.45 23.83 14.74
C GLN A 32 2.66 22.71 14.07
N LYS A 33 1.32 22.87 14.00
CA LYS A 33 0.43 21.91 13.32
C LYS A 33 0.79 21.71 11.85
N LYS A 34 1.22 22.78 11.16
CA LYS A 34 1.59 22.74 9.75
C LYS A 34 2.68 21.71 9.44
N TRP A 35 3.59 21.44 10.38
CA TRP A 35 4.67 20.48 10.16
C TRP A 35 4.18 19.05 9.91
N PHE A 36 3.03 18.67 10.46
CA PHE A 36 2.47 17.33 10.22
C PHE A 36 1.88 17.21 8.81
N THR A 37 1.41 18.32 8.23
CA THR A 37 1.02 18.37 6.82
C THR A 37 2.24 18.35 5.89
N ASP A 38 3.26 19.16 6.19
CA ASP A 38 4.46 19.27 5.36
C ASP A 38 5.35 18.02 5.45
N TYR A 39 5.33 17.33 6.59
CA TYR A 39 6.10 16.11 6.87
C TYR A 39 5.19 14.97 7.37
N PRO A 40 4.55 14.22 6.46
CA PRO A 40 3.57 13.18 6.82
C PRO A 40 4.13 12.04 7.70
N TRP A 41 5.45 11.83 7.67
CA TRP A 41 6.13 10.84 8.50
C TRP A 41 6.26 11.27 9.98
N LEU A 42 5.96 12.53 10.30
CA LEU A 42 6.06 13.08 11.64
C LEU A 42 4.88 12.65 12.52
N THR A 43 5.16 12.32 13.78
CA THR A 43 4.17 11.97 14.80
C THR A 43 4.49 12.69 16.10
N PHE A 44 3.45 13.04 16.86
CA PHE A 44 3.59 13.75 18.12
C PHE A 44 3.19 12.85 19.29
N CYS A 45 4.01 12.83 20.34
CA CYS A 45 3.73 12.11 21.57
C CYS A 45 3.32 13.11 22.66
N LYS A 46 2.08 13.03 23.17
CA LYS A 46 1.56 13.95 24.19
C LYS A 46 2.33 13.88 25.50
N THR A 47 2.63 12.67 25.97
CA THR A 47 3.35 12.44 27.24
C THR A 47 4.76 13.00 27.20
N LYS A 48 5.49 12.78 26.10
CA LYS A 48 6.86 13.30 25.94
C LYS A 48 6.93 14.74 25.44
N LYS A 49 5.82 15.30 24.93
CA LYS A 49 5.75 16.62 24.27
C LYS A 49 6.81 16.80 23.17
N LYS A 50 7.08 15.73 22.43
CA LYS A 50 8.15 15.62 21.43
C LYS A 50 7.63 15.01 20.13
N VAL A 51 8.34 15.27 19.04
CA VAL A 51 8.04 14.69 17.73
C VAL A 51 8.97 13.54 17.38
N PHE A 52 8.45 12.58 16.63
CA PHE A 52 9.10 11.34 16.21
C PHE A 52 8.86 11.07 14.73
N CYS A 53 9.70 10.23 14.13
CA CYS A 53 9.49 9.72 12.78
C CYS A 53 8.84 8.32 12.85
N ARG A 54 7.61 8.21 12.35
CA ARG A 54 6.83 6.96 12.37
C ARG A 54 7.57 5.79 11.70
N PRO A 55 8.02 5.87 10.42
CA PRO A 55 8.65 4.74 9.75
C PRO A 55 9.97 4.33 10.41
N CYS A 56 10.82 5.30 10.80
CA CYS A 56 12.09 5.01 11.47
C CYS A 56 11.89 4.30 12.81
N ARG A 57 10.85 4.69 13.57
CA ARG A 57 10.53 4.06 14.84
C ARG A 57 9.93 2.67 14.67
N GLU A 58 9.04 2.50 13.71
CA GLU A 58 8.45 1.20 13.38
C GLU A 58 9.51 0.19 12.92
N ALA A 59 10.46 0.62 12.09
CA ALA A 59 11.60 -0.21 11.69
C ALA A 59 12.48 -0.59 12.88
N PHE A 60 12.71 0.34 13.83
CA PHE A 60 13.47 0.09 15.05
C PHE A 60 12.76 -0.88 16.01
N GLU A 61 11.48 -0.68 16.27
CA GLU A 61 10.67 -1.55 17.13
C GLU A 61 10.64 -2.99 16.62
N ARG A 62 10.60 -3.17 15.30
CA ARG A 62 10.58 -4.49 14.66
C ARG A 62 11.98 -5.09 14.47
N GLN A 63 13.04 -4.35 14.83
CA GLN A 63 14.46 -4.73 14.62
C GLN A 63 14.82 -4.98 13.14
N ILE A 64 14.15 -4.29 12.21
CA ILE A 64 14.33 -4.48 10.77
C ILE A 64 15.14 -3.31 10.21
N HIS A 65 16.39 -3.20 10.65
CA HIS A 65 17.30 -2.23 10.09
C HIS A 65 18.10 -2.86 8.94
N PRO A 66 18.06 -2.29 7.73
CA PRO A 66 18.84 -2.81 6.61
C PRO A 66 20.34 -2.59 6.78
N THR A 67 20.76 -1.74 7.71
CA THR A 67 22.17 -1.57 8.06
C THR A 67 22.37 -1.91 9.54
N LYS A 68 23.18 -2.93 9.84
CA LYS A 68 23.83 -3.15 11.15
C LYS A 68 24.79 -2.01 11.53
N ALA A 69 24.68 -0.85 10.90
CA ALA A 69 25.51 0.31 11.20
C ALA A 69 25.08 0.83 12.56
N LYS A 70 26.04 0.87 13.49
CA LYS A 70 25.95 1.56 14.78
C LYS A 70 25.02 2.76 14.66
N LEU A 71 23.88 2.69 15.33
CA LEU A 71 22.90 3.78 15.38
C LEU A 71 23.62 5.03 15.90
N ILE A 72 23.94 5.95 15.00
CA ILE A 72 24.62 7.19 15.35
C ILE A 72 23.63 7.99 16.22
N PRO A 73 24.04 8.58 17.36
CA PRO A 73 23.14 9.28 18.28
C PRO A 73 22.19 10.27 17.61
N GLN A 74 22.64 10.95 16.55
CA GLN A 74 21.83 11.88 15.76
C GLN A 74 20.59 11.27 15.09
N HIS A 75 20.59 9.96 14.81
CA HIS A 75 19.42 9.27 14.24
C HIS A 75 18.45 8.81 15.33
N MET A 76 18.91 8.62 16.56
CA MET A 76 18.07 8.24 17.70
C MET A 76 17.14 9.37 18.16
N THR A 77 17.48 10.62 17.83
CA THR A 77 16.66 11.80 18.16
C THR A 77 15.22 11.68 17.67
N PHE A 78 14.97 11.12 16.49
CA PHE A 78 13.62 10.93 15.93
C PHE A 78 13.02 9.55 16.20
N VAL A 79 13.78 8.65 16.84
CA VAL A 79 13.41 7.25 17.06
C VAL A 79 13.12 7.00 18.55
N ALA A 80 14.10 7.23 19.43
CA ALA A 80 14.02 6.91 20.85
C ALA A 80 13.76 8.15 21.73
N ASP A 81 14.57 9.20 21.55
CA ASP A 81 14.62 10.34 22.47
C ASP A 81 13.51 11.36 22.23
N GLY A 82 13.12 11.51 20.98
CA GLY A 82 12.17 12.51 20.50
C GLY A 82 12.79 13.90 20.33
N TYR A 83 12.33 14.61 19.32
CA TYR A 83 12.82 15.94 18.97
C TYR A 83 11.93 17.04 19.58
N CYS A 84 12.53 18.08 20.17
CA CYS A 84 11.82 19.25 20.71
C CYS A 84 12.51 20.60 20.50
N ASP A 85 13.59 20.70 19.71
CA ASP A 85 14.17 22.01 19.40
C ASP A 85 13.36 22.71 18.31
N TRP A 86 12.35 23.48 18.75
CA TRP A 86 11.42 24.19 17.87
C TRP A 86 12.08 25.30 17.06
N LYS A 87 13.24 25.83 17.49
CA LYS A 87 13.96 26.87 16.75
C LYS A 87 14.56 26.31 15.46
N ASN A 88 15.07 25.08 15.49
CA ASN A 88 15.76 24.46 14.36
C ASN A 88 14.95 23.34 13.69
N ALA A 89 13.66 23.22 14.02
CA ALA A 89 12.80 22.09 13.62
C ALA A 89 12.82 21.81 12.12
N ILE A 90 12.53 22.81 11.29
CA ILE A 90 12.43 22.65 9.83
C ILE A 90 13.77 22.15 9.24
N SER A 91 14.88 22.77 9.61
CA SER A 91 16.22 22.36 9.14
C SER A 91 16.53 20.92 9.54
N ARG A 92 16.16 20.52 10.77
CA ARG A 92 16.37 19.15 11.26
C ARG A 92 15.45 18.14 10.58
N PHE A 93 14.21 18.50 10.25
CA PHE A 93 13.30 17.63 9.51
C PHE A 93 13.81 17.39 8.08
N GLN A 94 14.22 18.45 7.37
CA GLN A 94 14.81 18.35 6.03
C GLN A 94 16.09 17.50 6.03
N LEU A 95 16.93 17.64 7.05
CA LEU A 95 18.13 16.82 7.18
C LEU A 95 17.77 15.35 7.43
N HIS A 96 16.82 15.07 8.34
CA HIS A 96 16.38 13.73 8.68
C HIS A 96 15.79 12.99 7.48
N GLU A 97 14.92 13.65 6.72
CA GLU A 97 14.25 13.09 5.55
C GLU A 97 15.23 12.60 4.48
N LYS A 98 16.36 13.30 4.31
CA LYS A 98 17.43 12.93 3.36
C LYS A 98 18.34 11.80 3.86
N THR A 99 18.18 11.35 5.11
CA THR A 99 19.05 10.30 5.66
C THR A 99 18.73 8.94 5.04
N LYS A 100 19.77 8.14 4.77
CA LYS A 100 19.60 6.76 4.28
C LYS A 100 18.70 5.94 5.19
N LEU A 101 18.88 6.07 6.50
CA LEU A 101 18.08 5.37 7.51
C LEU A 101 16.58 5.64 7.36
N HIS A 102 16.18 6.89 7.06
CA HIS A 102 14.79 7.25 6.84
C HIS A 102 14.20 6.56 5.60
N HIS A 103 14.88 6.66 4.47
CA HIS A 103 14.47 6.00 3.22
C HIS A 103 14.38 4.49 3.35
N ASP A 104 15.40 3.89 3.95
CA ASP A 104 15.50 2.48 4.26
C ASP A 104 14.33 2.00 5.14
N SER A 105 14.02 2.78 6.19
CA SER A 105 12.90 2.47 7.09
C SER A 105 11.55 2.56 6.38
N ILE A 106 11.35 3.58 5.53
CA ILE A 106 10.14 3.68 4.69
C ILE A 106 10.02 2.47 3.77
N TYR A 107 11.10 2.09 3.10
CA TYR A 107 11.10 0.98 2.16
C TYR A 107 10.72 -0.34 2.83
N VAL A 108 11.36 -0.65 3.96
CA VAL A 108 11.10 -1.88 4.73
C VAL A 108 9.67 -1.92 5.27
N VAL A 109 9.20 -0.83 5.89
CA VAL A 109 7.84 -0.75 6.44
C VAL A 109 6.81 -0.93 5.32
N ASN A 110 7.00 -0.28 4.17
CA ASN A 110 6.09 -0.40 3.03
C ASN A 110 6.09 -1.80 2.42
N GLN A 111 7.24 -2.49 2.34
CA GLN A 111 7.28 -3.86 1.84
C GLN A 111 6.46 -4.83 2.69
N GLN A 112 6.43 -4.63 4.01
CA GLN A 112 5.67 -5.50 4.91
C GLN A 112 4.16 -5.22 4.91
N THR A 113 3.74 -4.03 4.48
CA THR A 113 2.31 -3.74 4.26
C THR A 113 1.76 -4.37 2.98
N LYS A 114 2.62 -4.87 2.09
CA LYS A 114 2.19 -5.62 0.91
C LYS A 114 1.96 -7.09 1.31
N PRO A 115 0.79 -7.68 1.00
CA PRO A 115 0.60 -9.12 1.22
C PRO A 115 1.66 -9.90 0.46
N SER A 116 2.16 -10.97 1.08
CA SER A 116 3.23 -11.79 0.50
C SER A 116 2.85 -12.28 -0.90
N VAL A 117 3.84 -12.58 -1.74
CA VAL A 117 3.59 -13.19 -3.07
C VAL A 117 2.75 -14.46 -2.93
N ALA A 118 2.98 -15.23 -1.87
CA ALA A 118 2.23 -16.44 -1.54
C ALA A 118 0.73 -16.18 -1.29
N VAL A 119 0.34 -14.99 -0.83
CA VAL A 119 -1.07 -14.60 -0.64
C VAL A 119 -1.69 -14.06 -1.94
N ARG A 120 -0.89 -13.45 -2.83
CA ARG A 120 -1.36 -12.91 -4.12
C ARG A 120 -1.55 -13.98 -5.20
N LEU A 121 -0.76 -15.06 -5.14
CA LEU A 121 -0.80 -16.13 -6.13
C LEU A 121 -2.16 -16.89 -6.13
N PRO A 122 -2.73 -17.26 -4.97
CA PRO A 122 -4.05 -17.89 -4.93
C PRO A 122 -5.16 -17.02 -5.52
N SER A 123 -5.19 -15.73 -5.21
CA SER A 123 -6.26 -14.83 -5.67
C SER A 123 -6.21 -14.59 -7.18
N ALA A 124 -5.01 -14.42 -7.75
CA ALA A 124 -4.85 -14.23 -9.19
C ALA A 124 -5.22 -15.51 -9.97
N ILE A 125 -4.77 -16.68 -9.49
CA ILE A 125 -5.13 -17.97 -10.08
C ILE A 125 -6.64 -18.20 -10.00
N GLN A 126 -7.26 -17.88 -8.85
CA GLN A 126 -8.71 -18.05 -8.66
C GLN A 126 -9.50 -17.16 -9.63
N GLN A 127 -9.11 -15.89 -9.77
CA GLN A 127 -9.75 -14.96 -10.71
C GLN A 127 -9.62 -15.43 -12.16
N GLN A 128 -8.43 -15.89 -12.56
CA GLN A 128 -8.21 -16.44 -13.90
C GLN A 128 -9.05 -17.71 -14.15
N GLN A 129 -9.15 -18.60 -13.16
CA GLN A 129 -9.98 -19.80 -13.26
C GLN A 129 -11.47 -19.44 -13.42
N GLU A 130 -11.95 -18.44 -12.68
CA GLU A 130 -13.32 -17.96 -12.78
C GLU A 130 -13.62 -17.39 -14.17
N GLN A 131 -12.71 -16.55 -14.70
CA GLN A 131 -12.81 -16.01 -16.05
C GLN A 131 -12.83 -17.10 -17.12
N CYS A 132 -11.93 -18.08 -17.03
CA CYS A 132 -11.92 -19.24 -17.93
C CYS A 132 -13.22 -20.06 -17.86
N ARG A 133 -13.76 -20.29 -16.65
CA ARG A 133 -15.03 -21.00 -16.47
C ARG A 133 -16.19 -20.23 -17.10
N ASN A 134 -16.21 -18.91 -16.95
CA ASN A 134 -17.25 -18.07 -17.55
C ASN A 134 -17.20 -18.13 -19.09
N CYS A 135 -16.01 -18.03 -19.69
CA CYS A 135 -15.86 -18.19 -21.14
C CYS A 135 -16.31 -19.55 -21.64
N LEU A 136 -15.94 -20.63 -20.93
CA LEU A 136 -16.40 -21.97 -21.27
C LEU A 136 -17.93 -22.07 -21.22
N PHE A 137 -18.56 -21.48 -20.20
CA PHE A 137 -20.01 -21.45 -20.09
C PHE A 137 -20.67 -20.67 -21.24
N ILE A 138 -20.07 -19.55 -21.66
CA ILE A 138 -20.54 -18.79 -22.83
C ILE A 138 -20.43 -19.65 -24.09
N GLN A 139 -19.32 -20.35 -24.31
CA GLN A 139 -19.15 -21.25 -25.47
C GLN A 139 -20.18 -22.37 -25.49
N ILE A 140 -20.35 -23.09 -24.37
CA ILE A 140 -21.31 -24.19 -24.26
C ILE A 140 -22.75 -23.69 -24.47
N SER A 141 -23.15 -22.60 -23.81
CA SER A 141 -24.50 -22.05 -23.98
C SER A 141 -24.77 -21.54 -25.39
N SER A 142 -23.73 -21.06 -26.09
CA SER A 142 -23.83 -20.66 -27.50
C SER A 142 -24.02 -21.86 -28.43
N ILE A 143 -23.30 -22.96 -28.19
CA ILE A 143 -23.50 -24.23 -28.90
C ILE A 143 -24.92 -24.76 -28.65
N MET A 144 -25.37 -24.79 -27.40
CA MET A 144 -26.72 -25.23 -27.04
C MET A 144 -27.81 -24.39 -27.73
N TYR A 145 -27.62 -23.08 -27.81
CA TYR A 145 -28.53 -22.18 -28.52
C TYR A 145 -28.63 -22.55 -30.00
N LEU A 146 -27.49 -22.69 -30.70
CA LEU A 146 -27.48 -23.04 -32.13
C LEU A 146 -28.11 -24.41 -32.39
N LEU A 147 -27.78 -25.42 -31.57
CA LEU A 147 -28.37 -26.76 -31.66
C LEU A 147 -29.90 -26.71 -31.47
N ARG A 148 -30.39 -25.91 -30.53
CA ARG A 148 -31.82 -25.76 -30.28
C ARG A 148 -32.56 -25.10 -31.45
N GLN A 149 -31.89 -24.20 -32.17
CA GLN A 149 -32.44 -23.57 -33.38
C GLN A 149 -32.28 -24.43 -34.64
N GLY A 150 -31.59 -25.59 -34.55
CA GLY A 150 -31.26 -26.40 -35.71
C GLY A 150 -30.23 -25.75 -36.65
N LEU A 151 -29.47 -24.78 -36.17
CA LEU A 151 -28.43 -24.09 -36.93
C LEU A 151 -27.12 -24.87 -36.87
N ALA A 152 -26.44 -24.98 -38.01
CA ALA A 152 -25.12 -25.57 -38.07
C ALA A 152 -24.12 -24.72 -37.26
N LEU A 153 -23.17 -25.34 -36.56
CA LEU A 153 -22.13 -24.60 -35.83
C LEU A 153 -21.11 -23.94 -36.78
N ARG A 154 -20.82 -24.60 -37.90
CA ARG A 154 -19.85 -24.17 -38.93
C ARG A 154 -20.55 -23.37 -40.04
N GLY A 155 -19.78 -22.53 -40.72
CA GLY A 155 -20.20 -21.80 -41.92
C GLY A 155 -19.35 -22.22 -43.13
N HIS A 156 -19.43 -21.44 -44.20
CA HIS A 156 -18.61 -21.63 -45.40
C HIS A 156 -17.12 -21.46 -45.12
N ASP A 157 -16.78 -20.58 -44.19
CA ASP A 157 -15.44 -20.38 -43.63
C ASP A 157 -15.53 -20.25 -42.10
N GLU A 158 -14.38 -20.20 -41.44
CA GLU A 158 -14.31 -20.11 -39.97
C GLU A 158 -14.88 -18.78 -39.46
N GLU A 159 -14.60 -17.68 -40.15
CA GLU A 159 -14.97 -16.33 -39.73
C GLU A 159 -16.49 -16.10 -39.77
N ASN A 160 -17.16 -16.65 -40.78
CA ASN A 160 -18.59 -16.57 -41.03
C ASN A 160 -19.36 -17.76 -40.46
N SER A 161 -18.73 -18.57 -39.61
CA SER A 161 -19.44 -19.64 -38.90
C SER A 161 -20.42 -19.09 -37.87
N ASN A 162 -21.59 -19.72 -37.74
CA ASN A 162 -22.61 -19.29 -36.80
C ASN A 162 -22.09 -19.25 -35.36
N LEU A 163 -21.20 -20.19 -34.99
CA LEU A 163 -20.58 -20.20 -33.67
C LEU A 163 -19.66 -18.99 -33.46
N ILE A 164 -18.79 -18.66 -34.42
CA ILE A 164 -17.87 -17.53 -34.28
C ILE A 164 -18.62 -16.21 -34.27
N GLN A 165 -19.63 -16.04 -35.13
CA GLN A 165 -20.46 -14.83 -35.15
C GLN A 165 -21.24 -14.65 -33.84
N LEU A 166 -21.79 -15.74 -33.28
CA LEU A 166 -22.45 -15.69 -31.98
C LEU A 166 -21.48 -15.36 -30.85
N LEU A 167 -20.25 -15.91 -30.86
CA LEU A 167 -19.23 -15.58 -29.88
C LEU A 167 -18.73 -14.14 -30.01
N LYS A 168 -18.62 -13.60 -31.23
CA LYS A 168 -18.32 -12.18 -31.50
C LYS A 168 -19.42 -11.26 -30.96
N LEU A 169 -20.69 -11.65 -31.08
CA LEU A 169 -21.79 -10.90 -30.48
C LEU A 169 -21.70 -10.93 -28.94
N ARG A 170 -21.50 -12.11 -28.36
CA ARG A 170 -21.47 -12.31 -26.90
C ARG A 170 -20.20 -11.82 -26.22
N SER A 171 -19.13 -11.54 -26.97
CA SER A 171 -17.93 -10.92 -26.43
C SER A 171 -18.14 -9.45 -26.04
N GLY A 172 -19.21 -8.81 -26.55
CA GLY A 172 -19.67 -7.50 -26.07
C GLY A 172 -20.07 -7.50 -24.59
N ASP A 173 -20.52 -8.66 -24.08
CA ASP A 173 -20.94 -8.82 -22.68
C ASP A 173 -19.80 -9.23 -21.73
N SER A 174 -18.62 -9.56 -22.27
CA SER A 174 -17.49 -10.10 -21.50
C SER A 174 -16.14 -9.71 -22.11
N GLU A 175 -15.46 -8.74 -21.51
CA GLU A 175 -14.13 -8.27 -21.94
C GLU A 175 -13.11 -9.41 -22.08
N TYR A 176 -13.08 -10.34 -21.12
CA TYR A 176 -12.18 -11.50 -21.15
C TYR A 176 -12.46 -12.46 -22.33
N LEU A 177 -13.72 -12.60 -22.76
CA LEU A 177 -14.05 -13.42 -23.93
C LEU A 177 -13.57 -12.73 -25.21
N ASN A 178 -13.66 -11.41 -25.27
CA ASN A 178 -13.16 -10.61 -26.37
C ASN A 178 -11.64 -10.75 -26.51
N GLU A 179 -10.91 -10.64 -25.39
CA GLU A 179 -9.45 -10.88 -25.38
C GLU A 179 -9.11 -12.31 -25.81
N TRP A 180 -9.81 -13.31 -25.28
CA TRP A 180 -9.58 -14.71 -25.66
C TRP A 180 -9.80 -14.94 -27.17
N LEU A 181 -10.85 -14.35 -27.76
CA LEU A 181 -11.14 -14.45 -29.19
C LEU A 181 -10.06 -13.78 -30.06
N LYS A 182 -9.45 -12.70 -29.60
CA LYS A 182 -8.34 -12.02 -30.31
C LYS A 182 -7.04 -12.82 -30.28
N ASN A 183 -6.86 -13.65 -29.27
CA ASN A 183 -5.66 -14.45 -29.03
C ASN A 183 -5.79 -15.91 -29.50
N LYS A 184 -6.92 -16.27 -30.13
CA LYS A 184 -7.16 -17.59 -30.73
C LYS A 184 -6.54 -17.65 -32.12
#